data_AF-A0A917A109-F1
#
_entry.id   AF-A0A917A109-F1
#
_cell.length_a   1.000
_cell.length_b   1.000
_cell.length_c   1.000
_cell.angle_alpha   90.00
_cell.angle_beta   90.00
_cell.angle_gamma   90.00
#
_symmetry.space_group_name_H-M   'P 1'
#
loop_
_entity.id
_entity.type
_entity.pdbx_description
1 polymer ?
#
loop_
_entity_poly.entity_id
_entity_poly.type
_entity_poly.pdbx_seq_one_letter_code
_entity_poly.pdbx_strand_id
1 'polypeptide(L)'
;MPVSCVNIQNIRQTNVIDDSTIDFVMRGGETLRNRLPNSCPQLGFERAFSYSTSISQLCSVDIITVLQQGGGIRRGASCGLGPFTPIAPQAR
;
A
#
# COMPACT_ATOMS: atom_id res chain seq x y z
N MET A 1 0.21 -10.21 -15.13
CA MET A 1 -1.00 -10.64 -14.41
C MET A 1 -1.01 -9.99 -13.04
N PRO A 2 -2.17 -9.63 -12.48
CA PRO A 2 -2.24 -9.12 -11.11
C PRO A 2 -1.83 -10.21 -10.11
N VAL A 3 -1.02 -9.82 -9.12
CA VAL A 3 -0.59 -10.65 -8.00
C VAL A 3 -1.56 -10.44 -6.84
N SER A 4 -2.04 -11.54 -6.25
CA SER A 4 -3.02 -11.46 -5.16
C SER A 4 -2.37 -11.13 -3.82
N CYS A 5 -1.15 -11.61 -3.56
CA CYS A 5 -0.45 -11.40 -2.29
C CYS A 5 1.05 -11.17 -2.50
N VAL A 6 1.63 -10.26 -1.72
CA VAL A 6 3.06 -9.95 -1.74
C VAL A 6 3.69 -10.26 -0.39
N ASN A 7 4.91 -10.77 -0.37
CA ASN A 7 5.59 -11.06 0.89
C ASN A 7 6.07 -9.76 1.55
N ILE A 8 5.65 -9.52 2.80
CA ILE A 8 5.96 -8.29 3.53
C ILE A 8 7.47 -8.13 3.75
N GLN A 9 8.19 -9.23 3.95
CA GLN A 9 9.65 -9.22 4.12
C GLN A 9 10.38 -8.72 2.87
N ASN A 10 9.77 -8.92 1.70
CA ASN A 10 10.31 -8.46 0.42
C ASN A 10 9.93 -7.01 0.13
N ILE A 11 9.00 -6.40 0.86
CA ILE A 11 8.69 -4.97 0.69
C ILE A 11 9.85 -4.17 1.26
N ARG A 12 10.52 -3.39 0.41
CA ARG A 12 11.58 -2.46 0.80
C ARG A 12 11.01 -1.11 1.19
N GLN A 13 10.00 -0.64 0.45
CA GLN A 13 9.42 0.69 0.62
C GLN A 13 7.99 0.71 0.07
N THR A 14 7.13 1.50 0.69
CA THR A 14 5.80 1.84 0.18
C THR A 14 5.77 3.31 -0.18
N ASN A 15 5.28 3.62 -1.38
CA ASN A 15 5.15 4.98 -1.90
C ASN A 15 3.68 5.25 -2.19
N VAL A 16 3.08 6.13 -1.41
CA VAL A 16 1.71 6.57 -1.65
C VAL A 16 1.72 7.62 -2.76
N ILE A 17 1.04 7.33 -3.87
CA ILE A 17 0.94 8.24 -5.01
C ILE A 17 -0.23 9.20 -4.83
N ASP A 18 -1.39 8.67 -4.43
CA ASP A 18 -2.62 9.40 -4.18
C ASP A 18 -3.52 8.63 -3.19
N ASP A 19 -4.75 9.11 -2.97
CA ASP A 19 -5.71 8.51 -2.04
C ASP A 19 -6.18 7.10 -2.43
N SER A 20 -5.85 6.61 -3.63
CA SER A 20 -6.29 5.33 -4.18
C SER A 20 -5.17 4.49 -4.77
N THR A 21 -3.91 4.94 -4.71
CA THR A 21 -2.78 4.31 -5.38
C THR A 21 -1.55 4.25 -4.49
N ILE A 22 -1.05 3.03 -4.27
CA ILE A 22 0.16 2.76 -3.49
C ILE A 22 1.11 1.88 -4.30
N ASP A 23 2.36 2.31 -4.42
CA ASP A 23 3.43 1.53 -5.03
C ASP A 23 4.25 0.82 -3.95
N PHE A 24 4.38 -0.49 -4.10
CA PHE A 24 5.18 -1.35 -3.24
C PHE A 24 6.48 -1.69 -3.96
N VAL A 25 7.58 -1.09 -3.50
CA VAL A 25 8.92 -1.35 -4.02
C VAL A 25 9.46 -2.59 -3.35
N MET A 26 9.71 -3.63 -4.13
CA MET A 26 10.20 -4.91 -3.63
C MET A 26 11.73 -4.92 -3.62
N ARG A 27 12.32 -5.75 -2.74
CA ARG A 27 13.77 -5.96 -2.65
C ARG A 27 14.39 -6.48 -3.95
N GLY A 28 13.61 -7.17 -4.78
CA GLY A 28 14.03 -7.68 -6.09
C GLY A 28 14.12 -6.61 -7.20
N GLY A 29 13.83 -5.34 -6.90
CA GLY A 29 13.86 -4.24 -7.87
C GLY A 29 12.56 -4.06 -8.66
N GLU A 30 11.62 -4.99 -8.56
CA GLU A 30 10.27 -4.83 -9.08
C GLU A 30 9.45 -3.85 -8.23
N THR A 31 8.53 -3.13 -8.87
CA THR A 31 7.55 -2.29 -8.18
C THR A 31 6.16 -2.80 -8.53
N LEU A 32 5.35 -2.99 -7.50
CA LEU A 32 3.99 -3.49 -7.61
C LEU A 32 3.02 -2.38 -7.21
N ARG A 33 2.17 -1.93 -8.13
CA ARG A 33 1.14 -0.93 -7.87
C ARG A 33 -0.12 -1.59 -7.36
N ASN A 34 -0.58 -1.17 -6.19
CA ASN A 34 -1.87 -1.51 -5.63
C ASN A 34 -2.83 -0.33 -5.85
N ARG A 35 -3.91 -0.57 -6.59
CA ARG A 35 -5.02 0.39 -6.72
C ARG A 35 -6.14 -0.04 -5.80
N LEU A 36 -6.47 0.81 -4.82
CA LEU A 36 -7.57 0.56 -3.91
C LEU A 36 -8.90 0.62 -4.68
N PRO A 37 -9.86 -0.28 -4.41
CA PRO A 37 -11.16 -0.28 -5.07
C PRO A 37 -11.99 0.96 -4.73
N ASN A 38 -11.74 1.57 -3.57
CA ASN A 38 -12.33 2.82 -3.13
C ASN A 38 -11.22 3.77 -2.66
N SER A 39 -11.39 5.08 -2.89
CA SER A 39 -10.47 6.09 -2.37
C SER A 39 -10.40 6.03 -0.84
N CYS A 40 -9.20 6.19 -0.31
CA CYS A 40 -8.90 6.20 1.11
C CYS A 40 -8.63 7.62 1.60
N PRO A 41 -9.56 8.24 2.34
CA PRO A 41 -9.44 9.64 2.74
C PRO A 41 -8.11 9.96 3.43
N GLN A 42 -7.47 11.05 2.98
CA GLN A 42 -6.21 11.58 3.51
C GLN A 42 -4.98 10.68 3.34
N LEU A 43 -5.09 9.54 2.64
CA LEU A 43 -3.96 8.65 2.41
C LEU A 43 -2.83 9.36 1.65
N GLY A 44 -3.13 10.07 0.56
CA GLY A 44 -2.16 10.82 -0.24
C GLY A 44 -1.58 12.05 0.48
N PHE A 45 -2.32 12.60 1.44
CA PHE A 45 -1.85 13.70 2.28
C PHE A 45 -0.87 13.21 3.35
N GLU A 46 -1.27 12.21 4.14
CA GLU A 46 -0.46 11.68 5.24
C GLU A 46 0.71 10.84 4.74
N ARG A 47 0.54 10.14 3.61
CA ARG A 47 1.49 9.17 3.03
C ARG A 47 1.97 8.10 4.02
N ALA A 48 1.21 7.89 5.09
CA ALA A 48 1.52 6.97 6.16
C ALA A 48 0.28 6.12 6.45
N PHE A 49 0.49 4.81 6.59
CA PHE A 49 -0.58 3.87 6.89
C PHE A 49 0.00 2.65 7.61
N SER A 50 -0.83 2.02 8.44
CA SER A 50 -0.60 0.68 8.96
C SER A 50 -1.41 -0.33 8.15
N TYR A 51 -1.00 -1.59 8.15
CA TYR A 51 -1.78 -2.69 7.60
C TYR A 51 -1.89 -3.82 8.62
N SER A 52 -2.98 -4.57 8.56
CA SER A 52 -3.15 -5.80 9.33
C SER A 52 -3.33 -6.94 8.34
N THR A 53 -2.44 -7.94 8.45
CA THR A 53 -2.42 -9.07 7.53
C THR A 53 -2.73 -10.35 8.28
N SER A 54 -3.29 -11.32 7.57
CA SER A 54 -3.62 -12.63 8.16
C SER A 54 -2.41 -13.56 8.27
N ILE A 55 -1.34 -13.28 7.51
CA ILE A 55 -0.09 -14.06 7.41
C ILE A 55 1.09 -13.10 7.14
N SER A 56 2.32 -13.61 6.98
CA SER A 56 3.51 -12.83 6.56
C SER A 56 3.46 -12.30 5.12
N GLN A 57 2.26 -12.09 4.58
CA GLN A 57 1.98 -11.58 3.24
C GLN A 57 0.89 -10.51 3.33
N LEU A 58 0.98 -9.50 2.46
CA LEU A 58 -0.04 -8.48 2.27
C LEU A 58 -0.83 -8.83 1.00
N CYS A 59 -2.11 -9.11 1.15
CA CYS A 59 -3.00 -9.55 0.10
C CYS A 59 -3.94 -8.44 -0.38
N SER A 60 -4.48 -8.61 -1.58
CA SER A 60 -5.44 -7.69 -2.21
C SER A 60 -6.77 -7.59 -1.47
N VAL A 61 -6.98 -8.40 -0.44
CA VAL A 61 -8.18 -8.40 0.43
C VAL A 61 -7.89 -7.86 1.82
N ASP A 62 -6.62 -7.59 2.15
CA ASP A 62 -6.25 -7.00 3.43
C ASP A 62 -6.63 -5.52 3.49
N ILE A 63 -6.65 -4.99 4.70
CA ILE A 63 -7.07 -3.61 4.99
C ILE A 63 -5.86 -2.80 5.46
N ILE A 64 -5.75 -1.58 4.93
CA ILE A 64 -4.87 -0.54 5.45
C ILE A 64 -5.65 0.44 6.32
N THR A 65 -4.97 1.08 7.25
CA THR A 65 -5.50 2.19 8.05
C THR A 65 -4.53 3.36 7.96
N VAL A 66 -5.01 4.50 7.47
CA VAL A 66 -4.21 5.73 7.38
C VAL A 66 -3.76 6.16 8.77
N LEU A 67 -2.51 6.61 8.89
CA LEU A 67 -1.95 7.14 10.13
C LEU A 67 -1.87 8.66 10.03
N GLN A 68 -2.65 9.35 10.86
CA GLN A 68 -2.73 10.80 10.89
C GLN A 68 -1.80 11.38 11.96
N GLN A 69 -1.19 12.53 11.67
CA GLN A 69 -0.36 13.28 12.61
C GLN A 69 -1.10 14.53 13.12
N GLY A 70 -1.37 14.60 14.43
CA GLY A 70 -2.08 15.73 15.03
C GLY A 70 -1.90 15.83 16.54
N GLY A 71 -0.64 15.97 17.00
CA GLY A 71 -0.26 15.89 18.41
C GLY A 71 0.06 14.47 18.90
N GLY A 72 0.15 13.51 17.96
CA GLY A 72 0.43 12.09 18.16
C GLY A 72 -0.02 11.28 16.95
N ILE A 73 0.32 9.99 16.91
CA ILE A 73 -0.13 9.07 15.85
C ILE A 73 -1.58 8.67 16.14
N ARG A 74 -2.50 9.01 15.24
CA ARG A 74 -3.91 8.61 15.31
C ARG A 74 -4.28 7.73 14.12
N ARG A 75 -5.21 6.79 14.33
CA ARG A 75 -5.76 5.97 13.26
C ARG A 75 -6.87 6.75 12.54
N GLY A 76 -6.72 6.92 11.24
CA GLY A 76 -7.67 7.55 10.32
C GLY A 76 -8.57 6.52 9.62
N ALA A 77 -8.89 6.78 8.36
CA ALA A 77 -9.74 5.90 7.54
C ALA A 77 -9.10 4.52 7.32
N SER A 78 -9.94 3.48 7.26
CA SER A 78 -9.55 2.11 6.91
C SER A 78 -10.12 1.72 5.55
N CYS A 79 -9.28 1.14 4.70
CA CYS A 79 -9.60 0.88 3.30
C CYS A 79 -9.04 -0.48 2.87
N GLY A 80 -9.85 -1.24 2.14
CA GLY A 80 -9.39 -2.48 1.52
C GLY A 80 -8.35 -2.21 0.44
N LEU A 81 -7.35 -3.09 0.34
CA LEU A 81 -6.45 -3.11 -0.78
C LEU A 81 -7.16 -3.60 -2.06
N GLY A 82 -6.46 -3.46 -3.18
CA GLY A 82 -6.85 -4.06 -4.44
C GLY A 82 -5.76 -4.96 -5.01
N PRO A 83 -5.85 -5.35 -6.29
CA PRO A 83 -4.86 -6.22 -6.91
C PRO A 83 -3.50 -5.51 -7.08
N PHE A 84 -2.40 -6.27 -6.92
CA PHE A 84 -1.05 -5.78 -7.15
C PHE A 84 -0.67 -5.98 -8.61
N THR A 85 -0.40 -4.91 -9.34
CA THR A 85 0.00 -4.98 -10.75
C THR A 85 1.46 -4.57 -10.88
N PRO A 86 2.33 -5.41 -11.49
CA PRO A 86 3.69 -5.00 -11.81
C PRO A 86 3.68 -3.77 -12.70
N ILE A 87 4.42 -2.74 -12.30
CA ILE A 87 4.70 -1.61 -13.17
C ILE A 87 6.10 -1.77 -13.73
N ALA A 88 6.29 -1.38 -15.00
CA ALA A 88 7.63 -1.33 -15.58
C ALA A 88 8.52 -0.46 -14.66
N PRO A 89 9.80 -0.84 -14.47
CA PRO A 89 10.74 0.02 -13.77
C PRO A 89 10.65 1.41 -14.40
N GLN A 90 10.40 2.45 -13.60
CA GLN A 90 10.50 3.81 -14.11
C GLN A 90 11.94 3.96 -14.62
N ALA A 91 12.09 4.00 -15.94
CA ALA A 91 13.37 4.32 -16.57
C ALA A 91 13.77 5.69 -16.02
N ARG A 92 14.82 5.69 -15.20
CA ARG A 92 15.38 6.91 -14.63
C ARG A 92 16.09 7.71 -15.71
#